data_AF-A0A6M3L6E0-F1
#
_entry.id   AF-A0A6M3L6E0-F1
#
_cell.length_a   1.000
_cell.length_b   1.000
_cell.length_c   1.000
_cell.angle_alpha   90.00
_cell.angle_beta   90.00
_cell.angle_gamma   90.00
#
_symmetry.space_group_name_H-M   'P 1'
#
loop_
_entity.id
_entity.type
_entity.pdbx_description
1 polymer ?
#
loop_
_entity_poly.entity_id
_entity_poly.type
_entity_poly.pdbx_seq_one_letter_code
_entity_poly.pdbx_strand_id
1 'polypeptide(L)'
;MKRLNIHTLKSSGYYDKDQILLHACFQILVDFIEKEKPHKITEDQIRRCEDEQEGEILRRQKDDQDEAFDLYDWWVNRRSLRKDPIMKDGISSPPILFEPIEVNGVKYSKMIDNSKNPKYKDWYDVVKESARLEADIVEEDQRNLHKLIDIRSYLWTWRKIV
;
A
#
# COMPACT_ATOMS: atom_id res chain seq x y z
N MET A 1 -3.34 -15.51 -24.17
CA MET A 1 -2.40 -15.05 -23.12
C MET A 1 -3.22 -14.34 -22.05
N LYS A 2 -3.21 -14.81 -20.79
CA LYS A 2 -3.85 -14.07 -19.69
C LYS A 2 -2.94 -12.89 -19.32
N ARG A 3 -3.50 -11.70 -19.12
CA ARG A 3 -2.79 -10.48 -18.72
C ARG A 3 -3.49 -9.88 -17.51
N LEU A 4 -2.73 -9.55 -16.46
CA LEU A 4 -3.23 -8.77 -15.34
C LEU A 4 -3.26 -7.29 -15.75
N ASN A 5 -4.40 -6.64 -15.58
CA ASN A 5 -4.52 -5.20 -15.81
C ASN A 5 -4.61 -4.49 -14.46
N ILE A 6 -3.62 -3.64 -14.17
CA ILE A 6 -3.53 -2.88 -12.91
C ILE A 6 -4.31 -1.58 -13.09
N HIS A 7 -5.62 -1.62 -12.83
CA HIS A 7 -6.49 -0.45 -12.96
C HIS A 7 -6.42 0.49 -11.76
N THR A 8 -5.77 0.04 -10.68
CA THR A 8 -5.51 0.85 -9.48
C THR A 8 -4.39 1.89 -9.67
N LEU A 9 -3.61 1.80 -10.76
CA LEU A 9 -2.61 2.81 -11.15
C LEU A 9 -3.18 3.71 -12.25
N LYS A 10 -2.85 5.01 -12.23
CA LYS A 10 -3.21 5.91 -13.33
C LYS A 10 -2.33 5.61 -14.54
N SER A 11 -2.90 5.71 -15.74
CA SER A 11 -2.22 5.36 -17.00
C SER A 11 -1.05 6.29 -17.37
N SER A 12 -0.94 7.44 -16.71
CA SER A 12 0.09 8.46 -16.96
C SER A 12 0.89 8.69 -15.68
N GLY A 13 2.17 8.31 -15.70
CA GLY A 13 3.09 8.54 -14.59
C GLY A 13 4.27 7.58 -14.60
N TYR A 14 5.36 8.00 -13.97
CA TYR A 14 6.39 7.08 -13.54
C TYR A 14 5.99 6.50 -12.18
N TYR A 15 6.19 5.20 -12.00
CA TYR A 15 5.95 4.50 -10.74
C TYR A 15 7.19 3.68 -10.40
N ASP A 16 7.58 3.73 -9.13
CA ASP A 16 8.63 2.87 -8.61
C ASP A 16 8.21 1.41 -8.68
N LYS A 17 9.20 0.51 -8.77
CA LYS A 17 8.94 -0.91 -9.04
C LYS A 17 8.26 -1.62 -7.86
N ASP A 18 8.55 -1.20 -6.64
CA ASP A 18 7.89 -1.64 -5.42
C ASP A 18 6.40 -1.24 -5.41
N GLN A 19 6.05 -0.02 -5.82
CA GLN A 19 4.65 0.40 -5.96
C GLN A 19 3.92 -0.43 -7.02
N ILE A 20 4.55 -0.66 -8.18
CA ILE A 20 3.96 -1.52 -9.22
C ILE A 20 3.71 -2.93 -8.67
N LEU A 21 4.66 -3.49 -7.92
CA LEU A 21 4.52 -4.81 -7.31
C LEU A 21 3.34 -4.84 -6.32
N LEU A 22 3.26 -3.87 -5.41
CA LEU A 22 2.20 -3.78 -4.42
C LEU A 22 0.82 -3.66 -5.11
N HIS A 23 0.71 -2.75 -6.08
CA HIS A 23 -0.52 -2.58 -6.86
C HIS A 23 -0.90 -3.84 -7.64
N ALA A 24 0.06 -4.57 -8.21
CA ALA A 24 -0.22 -5.83 -8.90
C ALA A 24 -0.76 -6.89 -7.94
N CYS A 25 -0.19 -7.03 -6.75
CA CYS A 25 -0.66 -7.98 -5.74
C CYS A 25 -2.08 -7.65 -5.28
N PHE A 26 -2.35 -6.39 -4.92
CA PHE A 26 -3.68 -5.98 -4.46
C PHE A 26 -4.71 -5.94 -5.61
N GLN A 27 -4.28 -5.81 -6.86
CA GLN A 27 -5.16 -5.96 -8.01
C GLN A 27 -5.80 -7.36 -8.08
N ILE A 28 -5.07 -8.40 -7.66
CA ILE A 28 -5.60 -9.77 -7.59
C ILE A 28 -6.69 -9.86 -6.53
N LEU A 29 -6.46 -9.27 -5.35
CA LEU A 29 -7.46 -9.23 -4.27
C LEU A 29 -8.73 -8.48 -4.71
N VAL A 30 -8.56 -7.30 -5.31
CA VAL A 30 -9.67 -6.49 -5.82
C VAL A 30 -10.46 -7.26 -6.88
N ASP A 31 -9.78 -7.87 -7.85
CA ASP A 31 -10.44 -8.66 -8.88
C ASP A 31 -11.20 -9.85 -8.29
N PHE A 32 -10.63 -10.54 -7.31
CA PHE A 32 -11.28 -11.63 -6.60
C PHE A 32 -12.56 -11.16 -5.90
N ILE A 33 -12.51 -10.09 -5.12
CA ILE A 33 -13.68 -9.60 -4.38
C ILE A 33 -14.76 -8.99 -5.29
N GLU A 34 -14.37 -8.15 -6.24
CA GLU A 34 -15.34 -7.40 -7.07
C GLU A 34 -15.90 -8.23 -8.23
N LYS A 35 -15.06 -9.04 -8.88
CA LYS A 35 -15.44 -9.79 -10.09
C LYS A 35 -15.90 -11.20 -9.76
N GLU A 36 -15.21 -11.90 -8.85
CA GLU A 36 -15.57 -13.29 -8.51
C GLU A 36 -16.63 -13.36 -7.40
N LYS A 37 -16.73 -12.32 -6.56
CA LYS A 37 -17.75 -12.20 -5.49
C LYS A 37 -17.81 -13.47 -4.63
N PRO A 38 -16.74 -13.77 -3.88
CA PRO A 38 -16.64 -15.01 -3.12
C PRO A 38 -17.83 -15.14 -2.15
N HIS A 39 -18.36 -16.36 -2.04
CA HIS A 39 -19.47 -16.63 -1.14
C HIS A 39 -19.05 -16.41 0.32
N LYS A 40 -19.93 -15.85 1.14
CA LYS A 40 -19.62 -15.55 2.53
C LYS A 40 -19.82 -16.78 3.42
N ILE A 41 -18.77 -17.21 4.10
CA ILE A 41 -18.87 -18.28 5.11
C ILE A 41 -19.51 -17.66 6.36
N THR A 42 -20.60 -18.27 6.82
CA THR A 42 -21.35 -17.78 7.98
C THR A 42 -21.09 -18.64 9.21
N GLU A 43 -21.18 -18.02 10.39
CA GLU A 43 -21.14 -18.73 11.68
C GLU A 43 -22.17 -19.87 11.75
N ASP A 44 -23.33 -19.67 11.11
CA ASP A 44 -24.39 -20.66 11.04
C ASP A 44 -24.02 -21.90 10.22
N GLN A 45 -23.17 -21.75 9.19
CA GLN A 45 -22.64 -22.89 8.43
C GLN A 45 -21.63 -23.67 9.28
N ILE A 46 -20.75 -22.96 9.99
CA ILE A 46 -19.76 -23.57 10.89
C ILE A 46 -20.46 -24.32 12.03
N ARG A 47 -21.46 -23.70 12.67
CA ARG A 47 -22.20 -24.29 13.80
C ARG A 47 -23.01 -25.55 13.41
N ARG A 48 -23.45 -25.63 12.16
CA ARG A 48 -24.23 -26.77 11.64
C ARG A 48 -23.34 -27.90 11.09
N CYS A 49 -22.03 -27.71 11.07
CA CYS A 49 -21.09 -28.73 10.62
C CYS A 49 -20.93 -29.79 11.73
N GLU A 50 -21.30 -31.03 11.42
CA GLU A 50 -21.21 -32.17 12.35
C GLU A 50 -19.81 -32.77 12.39
N ASP A 51 -19.05 -32.65 11.29
CA ASP A 51 -17.67 -33.12 11.18
C ASP A 51 -16.71 -32.07 11.76
N GLU A 52 -15.95 -32.45 12.78
CA GLU A 52 -15.02 -31.55 13.47
C GLU A 52 -13.89 -31.05 12.56
N GLN A 53 -13.38 -31.91 11.67
CA GLN A 53 -12.31 -31.55 10.73
C GLN A 53 -12.82 -30.58 9.68
N GLU A 54 -14.00 -30.84 9.12
CA GLU A 54 -14.65 -29.92 8.18
C GLU A 54 -14.97 -28.58 8.86
N GLY A 55 -15.44 -28.61 10.10
CA GLY A 55 -15.70 -27.42 10.90
C GLY A 55 -14.44 -26.57 11.14
N GLU A 56 -13.28 -27.19 11.36
CA GLU A 56 -12.00 -26.48 11.52
C GLU A 56 -11.55 -25.83 10.20
N ILE A 57 -11.72 -26.54 9.08
CA ILE A 57 -11.44 -25.99 7.75
C ILE A 57 -12.32 -24.77 7.47
N LEU A 58 -13.62 -24.85 7.77
CA LEU A 58 -14.55 -23.72 7.58
C LEU A 58 -14.21 -22.52 8.46
N ARG A 59 -13.79 -22.74 9.72
CA ARG A 59 -13.31 -21.67 10.60
C ARG A 59 -12.10 -20.96 10.02
N ARG A 60 -11.09 -21.72 9.60
CA ARG A 60 -9.88 -21.15 8.98
C ARG A 60 -10.19 -20.39 7.69
N GLN A 61 -11.05 -20.94 6.84
CA GLN A 61 -11.48 -20.26 5.61
C GLN A 61 -12.26 -18.98 5.90
N LYS A 62 -13.05 -18.96 6.98
CA LYS A 62 -13.74 -17.76 7.44
C LYS A 62 -12.75 -16.71 7.94
N ASP A 63 -11.73 -17.09 8.70
CA ASP A 63 -10.69 -16.17 9.17
C ASP A 63 -9.93 -15.55 8.00
N ASP A 64 -9.49 -16.38 7.04
CA ASP A 64 -8.85 -15.90 5.81
C ASP A 64 -9.79 -15.00 4.98
N GLN A 65 -11.08 -15.31 4.96
CA GLN A 65 -12.10 -14.50 4.29
C GLN A 65 -12.26 -13.13 4.94
N ASP A 66 -12.39 -13.06 6.26
CA ASP A 66 -12.56 -11.82 6.98
C ASP A 66 -11.31 -10.92 6.82
N GLU A 67 -10.11 -11.52 6.87
CA GLU A 67 -8.85 -10.83 6.60
C GLU A 67 -8.77 -10.31 5.14
N ALA A 68 -9.25 -11.10 4.16
CA ALA A 68 -9.33 -10.64 2.76
C ALA A 68 -10.21 -9.39 2.60
N PHE A 69 -11.36 -9.36 3.28
CA PHE A 69 -12.26 -8.21 3.25
C PHE A 69 -11.67 -6.99 3.99
N ASP A 70 -10.97 -7.19 5.10
CA ASP A 70 -10.28 -6.10 5.81
C ASP A 70 -9.16 -5.48 4.94
N LEU A 71 -8.35 -6.32 4.29
CA LEU A 71 -7.30 -5.90 3.37
C LEU A 71 -7.86 -5.15 2.15
N TYR A 72 -9.01 -5.58 1.64
CA TYR A 72 -9.70 -4.89 0.55
C TYR A 72 -10.21 -3.53 0.98
N ASP A 73 -10.87 -3.43 2.13
CA ASP A 73 -11.31 -2.15 2.69
C ASP A 73 -10.10 -1.22 2.93
N TRP A 74 -9.02 -1.77 3.49
CA TRP A 74 -7.78 -1.03 3.67
C TRP A 74 -7.27 -0.46 2.34
N TRP A 75 -7.18 -1.30 1.31
CA TRP A 75 -6.63 -0.91 0.01
C TRP A 75 -7.49 0.14 -0.70
N VAL A 76 -8.81 -0.07 -0.74
CA VAL A 76 -9.72 0.77 -1.52
C VAL A 76 -10.11 2.04 -0.77
N ASN A 77 -10.43 1.93 0.52
CA ASN A 77 -11.05 3.00 1.28
C ASN A 77 -10.09 3.72 2.23
N ARG A 78 -9.19 3.02 2.92
CA ARG A 78 -8.32 3.65 3.94
C ARG A 78 -7.03 4.20 3.36
N ARG A 79 -6.33 3.40 2.54
CA ARG A 79 -5.03 3.74 1.95
C ARG A 79 -5.13 4.93 0.99
N SER A 80 -6.22 5.05 0.25
CA SER A 80 -6.45 6.14 -0.71
C SER A 80 -6.69 7.51 -0.06
N LEU A 81 -7.02 7.56 1.23
CA LEU A 81 -7.28 8.79 1.98
C LEU A 81 -6.02 9.44 2.56
N ARG A 82 -4.84 8.81 2.40
CA ARG A 82 -3.56 9.34 2.89
C ARG A 82 -3.28 10.71 2.26
N LYS A 83 -2.84 11.66 3.09
CA LYS A 83 -2.44 13.01 2.67
C LYS A 83 -1.00 13.25 3.07
N ASP A 84 -0.17 13.62 2.10
CA ASP A 84 1.19 14.05 2.37
C ASP A 84 1.18 15.46 2.97
N PRO A 85 1.81 15.68 4.14
CA PRO A 85 1.96 17.01 4.73
C PRO A 85 2.58 18.05 3.78
N ILE A 86 3.45 17.63 2.86
CA ILE A 86 4.10 18.53 1.88
C ILE A 86 3.08 19.14 0.91
N MET A 87 1.96 18.47 0.66
CA MET A 87 0.89 18.96 -0.20
C MET A 87 0.02 20.03 0.46
N LYS A 88 0.32 20.44 1.70
CA LYS A 88 -0.44 21.47 2.41
C LYS A 88 -0.17 22.85 1.79
N ASP A 89 -1.24 23.53 1.39
CA ASP A 89 -1.17 24.87 0.83
C ASP A 89 -0.50 25.88 1.78
N GLY A 90 0.20 26.86 1.20
CA GLY A 90 0.75 28.01 1.93
C GLY A 90 2.14 27.81 2.53
N ILE A 91 2.80 26.67 2.32
CA ILE A 91 4.17 26.44 2.77
C ILE A 91 5.15 26.83 1.66
N SER A 92 6.10 27.73 1.95
CA SER A 92 7.12 28.14 0.99
C SER A 92 8.28 27.15 0.97
N SER A 93 8.47 26.44 -0.15
CA SER A 93 9.65 25.61 -0.37
C SER A 93 10.91 26.46 -0.59
N PRO A 94 12.07 26.07 -0.04
CA PRO A 94 13.35 26.67 -0.39
C PRO A 94 13.68 26.44 -1.88
N PRO A 95 14.33 27.40 -2.54
CA PRO A 95 14.86 27.18 -3.89
C PRO A 95 16.03 26.19 -3.83
N ILE A 96 16.15 25.35 -4.86
CA ILE A 96 17.32 24.50 -5.06
C ILE A 96 18.42 25.37 -5.68
N LEU A 97 19.47 25.64 -4.90
CA LEU A 97 20.59 26.49 -5.32
C LEU A 97 21.91 25.71 -5.20
N PHE A 98 22.86 26.05 -6.06
CA PHE A 98 24.18 25.43 -6.09
C PHE A 98 25.29 26.48 -6.07
N GLU A 99 26.35 26.21 -5.32
CA GLU A 99 27.60 26.99 -5.32
C GLU A 99 28.72 26.18 -5.98
N PRO A 100 29.56 26.80 -6.85
CA PRO A 100 30.70 26.11 -7.43
C PRO A 100 31.76 25.88 -6.34
N ILE A 101 32.32 24.66 -6.30
CA ILE A 101 33.44 24.31 -5.42
C ILE A 101 34.54 23.62 -6.23
N GLU A 102 35.78 23.73 -5.78
CA GLU A 102 36.92 23.02 -6.38
C GLU A 102 37.57 22.12 -5.32
N VAL A 103 37.71 20.83 -5.65
CA VAL A 103 38.35 19.84 -4.79
C VAL A 103 39.39 19.10 -5.64
N ASN A 104 40.67 19.20 -5.27
CA ASN A 104 41.79 18.59 -6.00
C ASN A 104 41.86 18.96 -7.49
N GLY A 105 41.54 20.21 -7.85
CA GLY A 105 41.56 20.67 -9.25
C GLY A 105 40.33 20.27 -10.07
N VAL A 106 39.37 19.55 -9.48
CA VAL A 106 38.11 19.18 -10.13
C VAL A 106 36.99 20.10 -9.66
N LYS A 107 36.23 20.64 -10.61
CA LYS A 107 35.09 21.54 -10.34
C LYS A 107 33.82 20.74 -10.08
N TYR A 108 33.16 21.03 -8.96
CA TYR A 108 31.88 20.45 -8.57
C TYR A 108 30.85 21.55 -8.30
N SER A 109 29.58 21.16 -8.22
CA SER A 109 28.48 21.99 -7.75
C SER A 109 28.01 21.45 -6.41
N LYS A 110 28.12 22.26 -5.35
CA LYS A 110 27.63 21.93 -4.02
C LYS A 110 26.26 22.53 -3.81
N MET A 111 25.30 21.73 -3.35
CA MET A 111 23.98 22.23 -3.00
C MET A 111 24.07 23.14 -1.78
N ILE A 112 23.42 24.31 -1.84
CA ILE A 112 23.34 25.25 -0.72
C ILE A 112 22.30 24.74 0.28
N ASP A 113 22.73 24.56 1.53
CA ASP A 113 21.87 24.12 2.61
C ASP A 113 21.05 25.29 3.18
N ASN A 114 19.74 25.28 2.91
CA ASN A 114 18.79 26.26 3.41
C ASN A 114 18.16 25.88 4.77
N SER A 115 18.56 24.75 5.39
CA SER A 115 17.95 24.22 6.63
C SER A 115 18.03 25.17 7.82
N LYS A 116 19.04 26.04 7.85
CA LYS A 116 19.25 27.03 8.92
C LYS A 116 18.52 28.35 8.68
N ASN A 117 17.88 28.54 7.52
CA ASN A 117 17.19 29.78 7.21
C ASN A 117 15.80 29.80 7.89
N PRO A 118 15.53 30.75 8.81
CA PRO A 118 14.26 30.81 9.54
C PRO A 118 13.03 30.91 8.63
N LYS A 119 13.17 31.47 7.42
CA LYS A 119 12.09 31.58 6.43
C LYS A 119 11.51 30.22 6.02
N TYR A 120 12.34 29.18 6.03
CA TYR A 120 11.96 27.84 5.57
C TYR A 120 11.77 26.85 6.71
N LYS A 121 11.77 27.30 7.97
CA LYS A 121 11.63 26.43 9.14
C LYS A 121 10.39 25.54 9.02
N ASP A 122 9.24 26.14 8.69
CA ASP A 122 7.97 25.41 8.55
C ASP A 122 8.01 24.35 7.44
N TRP A 123 8.72 24.64 6.34
CA TRP A 123 8.95 23.68 5.27
C TRP A 123 9.77 22.48 5.77
N TYR A 124 10.87 22.71 6.49
CA TYR A 124 11.70 21.62 7.01
C TYR A 124 10.99 20.80 8.09
N ASP A 125 10.16 21.44 8.93
CA ASP A 125 9.32 20.74 9.91
C ASP A 125 8.31 19.82 9.20
N VAL A 126 7.71 20.29 8.10
CA VAL A 126 6.76 19.51 7.28
C VAL A 126 7.45 18.39 6.52
N VAL A 127 8.63 18.61 5.95
CA VAL A 127 9.42 17.57 5.29
C VAL A 127 9.81 16.47 6.27
N LYS A 128 10.20 16.85 7.50
CA LYS A 128 10.54 15.87 8.54
C LYS A 128 9.34 15.02 8.94
N GLU A 129 8.17 15.64 9.07
CA GLU A 129 6.94 14.90 9.37
C GLU A 129 6.51 14.02 8.20
N SER A 130 6.61 14.50 6.97
CA SER A 130 6.34 13.72 5.77
C SER A 130 7.25 12.48 5.68
N ALA A 131 8.57 12.64 5.89
CA ALA A 131 9.50 11.52 5.92
C ALA A 131 9.18 10.49 7.03
N ARG A 132 8.69 10.94 8.19
CA ARG A 132 8.24 10.04 9.26
C ARG A 132 6.99 9.25 8.83
N LEU A 133 6.01 9.92 8.24
CA LEU A 133 4.80 9.29 7.74
C LEU A 133 5.08 8.33 6.58
N GLU A 134 6.01 8.65 5.69
CA GLU A 134 6.44 7.73 4.62
C GLU A 134 7.00 6.43 5.19
N ALA A 135 7.81 6.49 6.25
CA ALA A 135 8.31 5.29 6.92
C ALA A 135 7.17 4.45 7.52
N ASP A 136 6.23 5.08 8.22
CA ASP A 136 5.06 4.41 8.79
C ASP A 136 4.19 3.77 7.69
N ILE A 137 4.04 4.46 6.55
CA ILE A 137 3.31 4.00 5.36
C ILE A 137 3.98 2.77 4.74
N VAL A 138 5.30 2.80 4.58
CA VAL A 138 6.07 1.69 4.01
C VAL A 138 5.94 0.45 4.89
N GLU A 139 6.00 0.62 6.22
CA GLU A 139 5.82 -0.48 7.17
C GLU A 139 4.40 -1.07 7.11
N GLU A 140 3.37 -0.21 7.07
CA GLU A 140 1.99 -0.65 6.90
C GLU A 140 1.78 -1.41 5.57
N ASP A 141 2.28 -0.86 4.46
CA ASP A 141 2.16 -1.48 3.15
C ASP A 141 2.85 -2.86 3.12
N GLN A 142 4.04 -2.98 3.72
CA GLN A 142 4.74 -4.26 3.85
C GLN A 142 3.97 -5.28 4.70
N ARG A 143 3.45 -4.84 5.85
CA ARG A 143 2.65 -5.70 6.75
C ARG A 143 1.41 -6.23 6.06
N ASN A 144 0.69 -5.39 5.32
CA ASN A 144 -0.53 -5.79 4.63
C ASN A 144 -0.24 -6.63 3.39
N LEU A 145 0.89 -6.42 2.72
CA LEU A 145 1.36 -7.34 1.68
C LEU A 145 1.66 -8.73 2.26
N HIS A 146 2.30 -8.84 3.42
CA HIS A 146 2.50 -10.14 4.08
C HIS A 146 1.17 -10.83 4.40
N LYS A 147 0.23 -10.11 5.02
CA LYS A 147 -1.13 -10.63 5.29
C LYS A 147 -1.79 -11.17 4.02
N LEU A 148 -1.70 -10.45 2.90
CA LEU A 148 -2.23 -10.89 1.61
C LEU A 148 -1.58 -12.21 1.12
N ILE A 149 -0.27 -12.36 1.29
CA ILE A 149 0.46 -13.58 0.93
C ILE A 149 0.07 -14.75 1.83
N ASP A 150 -0.21 -14.50 3.11
CA ASP A 150 -0.61 -15.52 4.07
C ASP A 150 -2.01 -16.08 3.75
N ILE A 151 -2.95 -15.23 3.35
CA ILE A 151 -4.32 -15.65 2.95
C ILE A 151 -4.40 -16.15 1.50
N ARG A 152 -3.29 -16.28 0.78
CA ARG A 152 -3.32 -16.63 -0.66
C ARG A 152 -4.05 -17.94 -0.97
N SER A 153 -4.06 -18.88 -0.04
CA SER A 153 -4.78 -20.15 -0.17
C SER A 153 -6.27 -19.93 -0.33
N TYR A 154 -6.84 -18.96 0.37
CA TYR A 154 -8.25 -18.62 0.30
C TYR A 154 -8.65 -18.04 -1.06
N LEU A 155 -7.73 -17.31 -1.73
CA LEU A 155 -7.94 -16.75 -3.06
C LEU A 155 -8.07 -17.82 -4.18
N TRP A 156 -7.82 -19.10 -3.88
CA TRP A 156 -7.82 -20.20 -4.86
C TRP A 156 -9.08 -21.08 -4.83
N THR A 157 -9.95 -20.97 -3.80
CA THR A 157 -10.86 -22.07 -3.43
C THR A 157 -12.36 -21.83 -3.61
N TRP A 158 -12.81 -20.92 -4.46
CA TRP A 158 -14.24 -20.86 -4.84
C TRP A 158 -14.51 -21.54 -6.18
N ARG A 159 -14.10 -22.81 -6.32
CA ARG A 159 -14.77 -23.68 -7.28
C ARG A 159 -16.18 -23.88 -6.75
N LYS A 160 -17.18 -23.41 -7.50
CA LYS A 160 -18.58 -23.77 -7.31
C LYS A 160 -18.66 -25.27 -7.04
N ILE A 161 -18.94 -25.65 -5.80
CA ILE A 161 -19.53 -26.95 -5.51
C ILE A 161 -20.95 -26.81 -6.05
N VAL A 162 -21.13 -27.16 -7.33
CA VAL A 162 -22.44 -27.34 -7.99
C VAL A 162 -22.87 -28.76 -7.72
#